data_AF-A7T6K3-F1
#
_entry.id   AF-A7T6K3-F1
#
_cell.length_a   1.000
_cell.length_b   1.000
_cell.length_c   1.000
_cell.angle_alpha   90.00
_cell.angle_beta   90.00
_cell.angle_gamma   90.00
#
_symmetry.space_group_name_H-M   'P 1'
#
loop_
_entity.id
_entity.type
_entity.pdbx_description
1 polymer ?
#
loop_
_entity_poly.entity_id
_entity_poly.type
_entity_poly.pdbx_seq_one_letter_code
_entity_poly.pdbx_strand_id
1 'polypeptide(L)' 'LLQCMFLLLHYVKGTPFETSDQGKARRLTHWEQINQGVQFTQTRKFFTLIPIFL' A
#
# COMPACT_ATOMS: atom_id res chain seq x y z
N LEU A 1 -2.11 -14.58 7.21
CA LEU A 1 -2.94 -13.37 6.97
C LEU A 1 -2.09 -12.11 6.84
N LEU A 2 -1.26 -11.76 7.82
CA LEU A 2 -0.42 -10.54 7.79
C LEU A 2 0.64 -10.58 6.68
N GLN A 3 1.25 -11.74 6.43
CA GLN A 3 2.15 -11.95 5.30
C GLN A 3 1.45 -11.74 3.94
N CYS A 4 0.22 -12.22 3.80
CA CYS A 4 -0.58 -12.01 2.60
C CYS A 4 -0.90 -10.51 2.40
N MET A 5 -1.22 -9.79 3.48
CA MET A 5 -1.42 -8.33 3.43
C MET A 5 -0.16 -7.62 2.95
N PHE A 6 1.02 -7.99 3.47
CA PHE A 6 2.30 -7.43 3.03
C PHE A 6 2.49 -7.63 1.52
N LEU A 7 2.28 -8.85 1.02
CA LEU A 7 2.38 -9.13 -0.41
C LEU A 7 1.39 -8.33 -1.26
N LEU A 8 0.12 -8.24 -0.83
CA LEU A 8 -0.91 -7.47 -1.53
C LEU A 8 -0.54 -5.99 -1.64
N LEU A 9 -0.08 -5.39 -0.53
CA LEU A 9 0.33 -3.99 -0.50
C LEU A 9 1.48 -3.69 -1.47
N HIS A 10 2.40 -4.63 -1.69
CA HIS A 10 3.58 -4.44 -2.53
C HIS A 10 3.42 -4.94 -3.97
N TYR A 11 2.39 -5.73 -4.27
CA TYR A 11 2.18 -6.31 -5.60
C TYR A 11 1.01 -5.69 -6.37
N VAL A 12 -0.11 -5.40 -5.68
CA VAL A 12 -1.32 -4.89 -6.33
C VAL A 12 -1.19 -3.40 -6.64
N LYS A 13 -1.49 -3.00 -7.88
CA LYS A 13 -1.35 -1.63 -8.38
C LYS A 13 -2.69 -1.02 -8.80
N GLY A 14 -2.73 0.31 -8.83
CA GLY A 14 -3.90 1.08 -9.24
C GLY A 14 -5.02 1.09 -8.21
N THR A 15 -6.18 1.61 -8.63
CA THR A 15 -7.38 1.79 -7.81
C THR A 15 -8.61 1.46 -8.65
N PRO A 16 -8.94 0.17 -8.85
CA PRO A 16 -9.91 -0.26 -9.86
C PRO A 16 -11.33 0.29 -9.66
N PHE A 17 -11.69 0.68 -8.44
CA PHE A 17 -13.01 1.23 -8.11
C PHE A 17 -13.03 2.75 -8.01
N GLU A 18 -11.88 3.42 -8.13
CA GLU A 18 -11.78 4.88 -8.11
C GLU A 18 -11.75 5.41 -9.55
N THR A 19 -12.92 5.61 -10.12
CA THR A 19 -13.06 6.06 -11.52
C THR A 19 -12.58 7.50 -11.71
N SER A 20 -12.56 8.32 -10.65
CA SER A 20 -12.09 9.71 -10.70
C SER A 20 -10.56 9.85 -10.71
N ASP A 21 -9.82 8.77 -10.43
CA ASP A 21 -8.35 8.75 -10.42
C ASP A 21 -7.75 9.08 -11.79
N GLN A 22 -8.48 8.85 -12.89
CA GLN A 22 -8.02 9.06 -14.28
C GLN A 22 -6.65 8.42 -14.55
N GLY A 23 -6.34 7.33 -13.84
CA GLY A 23 -5.10 6.57 -13.99
C GLY A 23 -3.87 7.16 -13.28
N LYS A 24 -4.02 8.17 -12.40
CA LYS A 24 -2.90 8.72 -11.61
C LYS A 24 -2.19 7.62 -10.81
N ALA A 25 -2.92 6.68 -10.24
CA ALA A 25 -2.37 5.58 -9.44
C ALA A 25 -2.00 4.33 -10.25
N ARG A 26 -2.21 4.31 -11.57
CA ARG A 26 -2.11 3.11 -12.43
C ARG A 26 -0.82 2.31 -12.27
N ARG A 27 0.30 2.99 -11.99
CA ARG A 27 1.63 2.37 -11.85
C ARG A 27 2.07 2.17 -10.40
N LEU A 28 1.33 2.73 -9.45
CA LEU A 28 1.66 2.72 -8.03
C LEU A 28 1.03 1.51 -7.36
N THR A 29 1.82 0.81 -6.57
CA THR A 29 1.38 -0.20 -5.60
C THR A 29 0.52 0.45 -4.51
N HIS A 30 -0.29 -0.33 -3.83
CA HIS A 30 -1.06 0.17 -2.69
C HIS A 30 -0.14 0.71 -1.58
N TRP A 31 1.03 0.09 -1.40
CA TRP A 31 2.07 0.60 -0.52
C TRP A 31 2.53 2.00 -0.90
N GLU A 32 2.76 2.29 -2.18
CA GLU A 32 3.20 3.62 -2.65
C GLU A 32 2.09 4.67 -2.50
N GLN A 33 0.82 4.28 -2.64
CA GLN A 33 -0.33 5.18 -2.52
C GLN A 33 -0.62 5.61 -1.06
N ILE A 34 -0.38 4.74 -0.06
CA ILE A 34 -0.63 5.04 1.37
C ILE A 34 0.14 6.28 1.81
N ASN A 35 -0.56 7.25 2.41
CA ASN A 35 0.03 8.52 2.85
C ASN A 35 0.89 9.19 1.74
N GLN A 36 0.49 9.06 0.47
CA GLN A 36 1.17 9.70 -0.68
C GLN A 36 2.68 9.40 -0.75
N GLY A 37 3.11 8.18 -0.42
CA GLY A 37 4.54 7.84 -0.46
C GLY A 37 5.36 8.30 0.76
N VAL A 38 4.78 9.10 1.68
CA VAL A 38 5.50 9.64 2.84
C VAL A 38 5.97 8.49 3.73
N GLN A 39 7.29 8.41 3.93
CA GLN A 39 7.90 7.36 4.73
C GLN A 39 7.72 7.59 6.23
N PHE A 40 7.85 6.52 7.01
CA PHE A 40 7.85 6.55 8.48
C PHE A 40 6.59 7.13 9.14
N THR A 41 5.47 7.22 8.43
CA THR A 41 4.17 7.49 9.06
C THR A 41 3.77 6.34 9.99
N GLN A 42 2.92 6.63 10.98
CA GLN A 42 2.45 5.60 11.92
C GLN A 42 1.82 4.40 11.20
N THR A 43 1.01 4.66 10.16
CA THR A 43 0.40 3.63 9.31
C THR A 43 1.44 2.76 8.61
N ARG A 44 2.45 3.37 8.00
CA ARG A 44 3.51 2.61 7.30
C ARG A 44 4.34 1.79 8.27
N LYS A 45 4.69 2.36 9.44
CA LYS A 45 5.38 1.61 10.50
C LYS A 45 4.58 0.41 10.95
N PHE A 46 3.26 0.55 11.15
CA PHE A 46 2.40 -0.57 11.50
C PHE A 46 2.44 -1.69 10.44
N PHE A 47 2.20 -1.36 9.17
CA PHE A 47 2.16 -2.36 8.09
C PHE A 47 3.52 -2.98 7.74
N THR A 48 4.63 -2.32 8.07
CA THR A 48 5.97 -2.90 7.93
C THR A 48 6.36 -3.76 9.13
N LEU A 49 6.12 -3.30 10.36
CA LEU A 49 6.65 -3.97 11.56
C LEU A 49 5.82 -5.19 11.95
N ILE A 50 4.48 -5.14 11.84
CA ILE A 50 3.62 -6.24 12.29
C ILE A 50 3.95 -7.56 11.57
N PRO A 51 4.10 -7.62 10.23
CA PRO A 51 4.49 -8.86 9.55
C PRO A 51 5.93 -9.33 9.86
N ILE A 52 6.79 -8.48 10.42
CA ILE A 52 8.17 -8.85 10.75
C ILE A 52 8.23 -9.51 12.13
N PHE A 53 7.46 -9.00 13.08
CA PHE A 53 7.48 -9.47 14.47
C PHE A 53 6.44 -10.56 14.78
N LEU A 54 5.44 -10.77 13.92
CA LEU A 54 4.26 -11.60 14.15
C LEU A 54 3.92 -12.47 12.95
#